data_AF-A0A1B7MMB9-F1
#
_entry.id   AF-A0A1B7MMB9-F1
#
_cell.length_a   1.000
_cell.length_b   1.000
_cell.length_c   1.000
_cell.angle_alpha   90.00
_cell.angle_beta   90.00
_cell.angle_gamma   90.00
#
_symmetry.space_group_name_H-M   'P 1'
#
loop_
_entity.id
_entity.type
_entity.pdbx_description
1 polymer ?
#
loop_
_entity_poly.entity_id
_entity_poly.type
_entity_poly.pdbx_seq_one_letter_code
_entity_poly.pdbx_strand_id
1 'polypeptide(L)' 'LHPTTDKIFQICPRFRILVMGKTGVGKSSLINHAFGVQETLASNVQPGQADIEKEYISPQNDKFVLHDSK' A
#
# COMPACT_ATOMS: atom_id res chain seq x y z
N LEU A 1 -7.85 -28.22 10.28
CA LEU A 1 -6.76 -27.85 9.35
C LEU A 1 -6.49 -26.37 9.50
N HIS A 2 -5.25 -25.96 9.77
CA HIS A 2 -4.90 -24.54 9.71
C HIS A 2 -4.81 -24.09 8.26
N PRO A 3 -5.44 -22.97 7.88
CA PRO A 3 -5.24 -22.34 6.57
C PRO A 3 -3.75 -22.19 6.26
N THR A 4 -3.36 -22.46 5.00
CA THR A 4 -1.98 -22.26 4.54
C THR A 4 -1.52 -20.81 4.76
N THR A 5 -2.45 -19.86 4.71
CA THR A 5 -2.20 -18.44 4.99
C THR A 5 -1.66 -18.20 6.40
N ASP A 6 -2.09 -18.96 7.40
CA ASP A 6 -1.62 -18.77 8.79
C ASP A 6 -0.13 -19.11 8.92
N LYS A 7 0.30 -20.20 8.27
CA LYS A 7 1.72 -20.57 8.22
C LYS A 7 2.55 -19.53 7.46
N ILE A 8 2.00 -19.00 6.38
CA ILE A 8 2.63 -17.92 5.60
C ILE A 8 2.81 -16.68 6.47
N PHE A 9 1.80 -16.28 7.24
CA PHE A 9 1.89 -15.12 8.14
C PHE A 9 2.83 -15.33 9.34
N GLN A 10 3.10 -16.58 9.74
CA GLN A 10 4.15 -16.87 10.73
C GLN A 10 5.56 -16.65 10.18
N ILE A 11 5.79 -17.01 8.91
CA ILE A 11 7.09 -16.84 8.25
C ILE A 11 7.30 -15.38 7.83
N CYS A 12 6.26 -14.74 7.32
CA CYS A 12 6.26 -13.37 6.84
C CYS A 12 5.13 -12.59 7.53
N PRO A 13 5.38 -11.99 8.71
CA PRO A 13 4.35 -11.30 9.47
C PRO A 13 3.88 -10.01 8.78
N ARG A 14 4.71 -9.41 7.92
CA ARG A 14 4.37 -8.25 7.09
C ARG A 14 4.89 -8.37 5.66
N PHE A 15 3.99 -8.18 4.71
CA PHE A 15 4.26 -8.11 3.29
C PHE A 15 4.42 -6.66 2.86
N ARG A 16 5.57 -6.34 2.26
CA ARG A 16 5.82 -5.04 1.63
C ARG A 16 5.49 -5.11 0.15
N ILE A 17 4.67 -4.18 -0.33
CA ILE A 17 4.19 -4.11 -1.70
C ILE A 17 4.59 -2.76 -2.28
N LEU A 18 5.37 -2.78 -3.36
CA LEU A 18 5.71 -1.59 -4.12
C LEU A 18 4.73 -1.44 -5.30
N VAL A 19 4.03 -0.31 -5.35
CA VAL A 19 3.13 0.02 -6.47
C VAL A 19 3.89 0.85 -7.50
N MET A 20 3.99 0.31 -8.72
CA MET A 20 4.73 0.92 -9.83
C MET A 20 3.80 1.28 -10.98
N GLY A 21 4.12 2.35 -11.70
CA GLY A 21 3.37 2.75 -12.91
C GLY A 21 3.60 4.21 -13.30
N LYS A 22 3.28 4.55 -14.55
CA LYS A 22 3.44 5.91 -15.09
C LYS A 22 2.62 6.94 -14.28
N THR A 23 3.02 8.20 -14.34
CA THR A 23 2.23 9.30 -13.75
C THR A 23 0.82 9.35 -14.35
N GLY A 24 -0.20 9.58 -13.52
CA GLY A 24 -1.59 9.71 -13.97
C GLY A 24 -2.35 8.39 -14.22
N VAL A 25 -1.72 7.22 -14.06
CA VAL A 25 -2.40 5.91 -14.27
C VAL A 25 -3.37 5.51 -13.15
N GLY A 26 -3.43 6.28 -12.07
CA GLY A 26 -4.36 6.03 -10.96
C GLY A 26 -3.78 5.25 -9.77
N LYS A 27 -2.45 5.16 -9.60
CA LYS A 27 -1.81 4.47 -8.46
C LYS A 27 -2.36 4.92 -7.11
N SER A 28 -2.39 6.23 -6.86
CA SER A 28 -2.89 6.80 -5.60
C SER A 28 -4.37 6.50 -5.36
N SER A 29 -5.19 6.46 -6.41
CA SER A 29 -6.60 6.08 -6.31
C SER A 29 -6.76 4.60 -5.91
N LEU A 30 -5.94 3.72 -6.49
CA LEU A 30 -5.90 2.30 -6.14
C LEU A 30 -5.47 2.10 -4.68
N ILE A 31 -4.41 2.77 -4.24
CA ILE A 31 -3.91 2.69 -2.86
C ILE A 31 -5.01 3.09 -1.88
N ASN A 32 -5.65 4.25 -2.10
CA ASN A 32 -6.71 4.74 -1.22
C ASN A 32 -7.91 3.79 -1.13
N HIS A 33 -8.36 3.26 -2.27
CA HIS A 33 -9.52 2.35 -2.30
C HIS A 33 -9.20 0.97 -1.73
N ALA A 34 -8.08 0.37 -2.13
CA ALA A 34 -7.74 -1.00 -1.76
C ALA A 34 -7.29 -1.13 -0.30
N PHE A 35 -6.62 -0.10 0.25
CA PHE A 35 -6.07 -0.14 1.60
C PHE A 35 -6.84 0.70 2.62
N GLY A 36 -7.87 1.43 2.17
CA GLY A 36 -8.69 2.25 3.06
C GLY A 36 -7.92 3.38 3.76
N VAL A 37 -6.73 3.72 3.25
CA VAL A 37 -5.93 4.85 3.71
C VAL A 37 -6.66 6.10 3.22
N GLN A 38 -7.44 6.72 4.11
CA GLN A 38 -8.06 8.04 3.86
C GLN A 38 -7.02 9.17 3.89
N GLU A 39 -5.72 8.86 3.99
CA GLU A 39 -4.70 9.86 3.73
C GLU A 39 -4.93 10.43 2.34
N THR A 40 -5.06 11.74 2.29
CA THR A 40 -5.38 12.57 1.15
C THR A 40 -4.27 12.59 0.09
N LEU A 41 -3.86 11.42 -0.40
CA LEU A 41 -2.94 11.30 -1.53
C LEU A 41 -3.47 12.03 -2.76
N ALA A 42 -4.79 12.17 -2.87
CA ALA A 42 -5.43 12.88 -3.97
C ALA A 42 -5.51 14.40 -3.78
N SER A 43 -5.42 14.96 -2.56
CA SER A 43 -5.67 16.40 -2.35
C SER A 43 -4.41 17.24 -2.07
N ASN A 44 -3.34 16.64 -1.54
CA ASN A 44 -2.16 17.42 -1.08
C ASN A 44 -0.85 17.04 -1.76
N VAL A 45 -0.84 15.99 -2.59
CA VAL A 45 0.37 15.51 -3.26
C VAL A 45 0.34 15.97 -4.71
N GLN A 46 1.25 16.86 -5.09
CA GLN A 46 1.36 17.26 -6.48
C GLN A 46 1.71 16.03 -7.34
N PRO A 47 1.15 15.92 -8.56
CA PRO A 47 1.52 14.86 -9.50
C PRO A 47 3.05 14.72 -9.59
N GLY A 48 3.55 13.51 -9.35
CA GLY A 48 5.00 13.23 -9.38
C GLY A 48 5.73 13.40 -8.05
N GLN A 49 5.04 13.62 -6.92
CA GLN A 49 5.62 13.54 -5.58
C GLN A 49 5.21 12.23 -4.89
N ALA A 50 5.85 11.11 -5.19
CA ALA A 50 5.74 9.91 -4.36
C ALA A 50 7.07 9.68 -3.62
N ASP A 51 6.96 9.21 -2.38
CA ASP A 51 8.09 8.81 -1.55
C ASP A 51 8.01 7.31 -1.31
N ILE A 52 9.02 6.58 -1.80
CA ILE A 52 9.09 5.13 -1.63
C ILE A 52 9.32 4.73 -0.18
N GLU A 53 9.91 5.61 0.63
CA GLU A 53 10.13 5.35 2.06
C GLU A 53 8.85 5.57 2.88
N LYS A 54 7.83 6.21 2.29
CA LYS A 54 6.53 6.38 2.94
C LYS A 54 5.76 5.07 2.94
N GLU A 55 5.41 4.61 4.13
CA GLU A 55 4.57 3.44 4.35
C GLU A 55 3.07 3.82 4.37
N TYR A 56 2.27 3.10 3.60
CA TYR A 56 0.81 3.12 3.68
C TYR A 56 0.32 1.82 4.30
N ILE A 57 -0.31 1.92 5.47
CA ILE A 57 -0.79 0.76 6.23
C ILE A 57 -2.30 0.88 6.38
N SER A 58 -3.02 -0.19 6.03
CA SER A 58 -4.46 -0.26 6.23
C SER A 58 -4.80 -0.34 7.73
N PRO A 59 -5.72 0.49 8.25
CA PRO A 59 -6.22 0.34 9.62
C PRO A 59 -6.88 -1.02 9.88
N GLN A 60 -7.38 -1.68 8.83
CA GLN A 60 -8.09 -2.96 8.93
C GLN A 60 -7.14 -4.16 8.84
N ASN A 61 -5.94 -3.99 8.29
CA ASN A 61 -4.99 -5.07 8.12
C ASN A 61 -3.54 -4.56 8.06
N ASP A 62 -2.83 -4.71 9.16
CA ASP A 62 -1.44 -4.26 9.31
C ASP A 62 -0.40 -5.23 8.71
N LYS A 63 -0.84 -6.36 8.15
CA LYS A 63 0.03 -7.35 7.52
C LYS A 63 0.52 -6.92 6.14
N PHE A 64 -0.09 -5.90 5.54
CA PHE A 64 0.28 -5.38 4.25
C PHE A 64 0.71 -3.93 4.38
N VAL A 65 1.92 -3.64 3.90
CA VAL A 65 2.53 -2.31 3.91
C VAL A 65 2.79 -1.91 2.48
N LEU A 66 2.23 -0.79 2.05
CA LEU A 66 2.40 -0.29 0.69
C LEU A 66 3.41 0.83 0.61
N HIS A 67 4.10 0.88 -0.52
CA HIS A 67 5.01 1.94 -0.92
C HIS A 67 4.60 2.39 -2.33
N ASP A 68 4.60 3.70 -2.60
CA ASP A 68 4.29 4.25 -3.92
C ASP A 68 5.57 4.69 -4.63
N SER A 69 5.76 4.26 -5.87
CA SER A 69 6.88 4.73 -6.69
C SER A 69 6.57 6.09 -7.31
N LYS A 70 7.61 6.92 -7.45
CA LYS A 70 7.54 8.16 -8.24
C LYS A 70 7.09 7.89 -9.69
#